data_AF-V8CU56-F1
#
_entry.id   AF-V8CU56-F1
#
_cell.length_a   1.000
_cell.length_b   1.000
_cell.length_c   1.000
_cell.angle_alpha   90.00
_cell.angle_beta   90.00
_cell.angle_gamma   90.00
#
_symmetry.space_group_name_H-M   'P 1'
#
loop_
_entity.id
_entity.type
_entity.pdbx_description
1 polymer ?
#
loop_
_entity_poly.entity_id
_entity_poly.type
_entity_poly.pdbx_seq_one_letter_code
_entity_poly.pdbx_strand_id
1 'polypeptide(L)'
;MSDTESDLALKPRVYCGSSPKQPRRGHATTRFGPLTAIVARSRPGASKEKILEVLRTRDRIALDVGRRAYAGVPCWHTAERWLTWDVQVAYALHYDRIRPLIGAHGTSRKSDIALKTLVKIAAAHAVHADFGTGRNCRPTVELIARITGYKPRTVSRARKVLVHLGLATEILRGRQRTLGERLASHRVGDSSQGWASVYALHGVQVVDKRRGHTQAAPHLVERPLGRT
;
A
#
# COMPACT_ATOMS: atom_id res chain seq x y z
N MET A 1 46.29 16.24 -5.62
CA MET A 1 45.72 15.07 -4.92
C MET A 1 44.46 15.55 -4.21
N SER A 2 43.40 16.06 -4.86
CA SER A 2 42.55 15.54 -5.94
C SER A 2 41.93 14.18 -5.62
N ASP A 3 40.74 14.23 -5.03
CA ASP A 3 39.58 13.32 -5.12
C ASP A 3 38.41 14.11 -4.46
N THR A 4 37.58 14.88 -5.17
CA THR A 4 36.60 14.50 -6.19
C THR A 4 35.63 13.41 -5.71
N GLU A 5 35.02 13.57 -4.53
CA GLU A 5 33.68 13.00 -4.28
C GLU A 5 32.64 13.85 -5.02
N SER A 6 32.64 13.68 -6.34
CA SER A 6 31.60 14.17 -7.23
C SER A 6 30.24 13.65 -6.78
N ASP A 7 29.43 14.57 -6.26
CA ASP A 7 28.20 14.97 -6.94
C ASP A 7 27.45 13.80 -7.60
N LEU A 8 27.03 12.83 -6.78
CA LEU A 8 26.01 11.86 -7.15
C LEU A 8 24.70 12.63 -7.29
N ALA A 9 24.53 13.29 -8.44
CA ALA A 9 23.28 13.83 -8.91
C ALA A 9 22.19 12.81 -8.59
N LEU A 10 21.32 13.16 -7.64
CA LEU A 10 20.19 12.34 -7.18
C LEU A 10 19.26 12.09 -8.36
N LYS A 11 19.59 11.13 -9.22
CA LYS A 11 18.70 10.66 -10.28
C LYS A 11 17.40 10.28 -9.57
N PRO A 12 16.24 10.86 -9.95
CA PRO A 12 14.97 10.52 -9.33
C PRO A 12 14.78 9.01 -9.47
N ARG A 13 14.72 8.32 -8.32
CA ARG A 13 14.66 6.86 -8.28
C ARG A 13 13.30 6.42 -8.84
N VAL A 14 13.34 5.82 -10.02
CA VAL A 14 12.16 5.30 -10.70
C VAL A 14 11.50 4.21 -9.84
N TYR A 15 10.19 4.26 -9.71
CA TYR A 15 9.42 3.22 -9.05
C TYR A 15 9.60 1.88 -9.79
N CYS A 16 10.23 0.90 -9.13
CA CYS A 16 10.42 -0.46 -9.65
C CYS A 16 9.18 -1.35 -9.41
N GLY A 17 8.01 -0.77 -9.61
CA GLY A 17 6.74 -1.16 -9.02
C GLY A 17 6.13 -2.53 -9.28
N SER A 18 5.05 -2.81 -8.53
CA SER A 18 4.05 -3.81 -8.90
C SER A 18 3.15 -3.24 -9.99
N SER A 19 3.05 -3.92 -11.12
CA SER A 19 2.08 -3.60 -12.18
C SER A 19 1.03 -4.70 -12.31
N PRO A 20 -0.13 -4.47 -12.95
CA PRO A 20 -1.09 -5.55 -13.22
C PRO A 20 -0.48 -6.74 -13.97
N LYS A 21 0.50 -6.49 -14.86
CA LYS A 21 1.18 -7.51 -15.66
C LYS A 21 2.37 -8.16 -14.94
N GLN A 22 2.94 -7.49 -13.95
CA GLN A 22 4.04 -7.99 -13.13
C GLN A 22 3.78 -7.65 -11.65
N PRO A 23 2.87 -8.39 -10.99
CA PRO A 23 2.53 -8.12 -9.62
C PRO A 23 3.68 -8.53 -8.71
N ARG A 24 4.15 -7.60 -7.87
CA ARG A 24 5.05 -7.97 -6.78
C ARG A 24 4.24 -8.68 -5.70
N ARG A 25 4.79 -9.79 -5.21
CA ARG A 25 4.09 -10.68 -4.27
C ARG A 25 4.66 -10.69 -2.85
N GLY A 26 5.81 -10.04 -2.64
CA GLY A 26 6.53 -10.03 -1.37
C GLY A 26 6.96 -11.42 -0.91
N HIS A 27 7.74 -11.48 0.17
CA HIS A 27 8.15 -12.74 0.80
C HIS A 27 7.66 -12.77 2.24
N ALA A 28 7.13 -13.92 2.68
CA ALA A 28 6.78 -14.09 4.07
C ALA A 28 8.04 -14.18 4.93
N THR A 29 8.05 -13.46 6.03
CA THR A 29 9.13 -13.45 7.02
C THR A 29 8.53 -13.63 8.40
N THR A 30 9.22 -14.32 9.29
CA THR A 30 8.84 -14.35 10.70
C THR A 30 9.37 -13.06 11.33
N ARG A 31 8.47 -12.16 11.73
CA ARG A 31 8.83 -10.98 12.52
C ARG A 31 8.75 -11.33 13.99
N PHE A 32 9.90 -11.28 14.65
CA PHE A 32 9.98 -11.18 16.10
C PHE A 32 9.40 -9.83 16.52
N GLY A 33 8.68 -9.79 17.63
CA GLY A 33 8.29 -8.50 18.21
C GLY A 33 9.55 -7.68 18.51
N PRO A 34 9.50 -6.35 18.37
CA PRO A 34 10.66 -5.49 18.62
C PRO A 34 11.26 -5.72 20.02
N LEU A 35 10.41 -5.98 21.02
CA LEU A 35 10.84 -6.32 22.38
C LEU A 35 11.61 -7.64 22.44
N THR A 36 11.20 -8.68 21.70
CA THR A 36 11.90 -9.96 21.65
C THR A 36 13.30 -9.81 21.07
N ALA A 37 13.45 -9.03 20.00
CA ALA A 37 14.74 -8.75 19.38
C ALA A 37 15.67 -7.92 20.27
N ILE A 38 15.13 -6.96 21.03
CA ILE A 38 15.88 -6.18 22.01
C ILE A 38 16.35 -7.09 23.16
N VAL A 39 15.44 -7.88 23.75
CA VAL A 39 15.76 -8.78 24.88
C VAL A 39 16.76 -9.86 24.48
N ALA A 40 16.64 -10.43 23.28
CA ALA A 40 17.60 -11.41 22.76
C ALA A 40 19.01 -10.81 22.61
N ARG A 41 19.14 -9.54 22.21
CA ARG A 41 20.45 -8.84 22.16
C ARG A 41 20.99 -8.54 23.56
N SER A 42 20.12 -8.18 24.50
CA SER A 42 20.51 -7.86 25.89
C SER A 42 20.86 -9.08 26.74
N ARG A 43 20.46 -10.30 26.32
CA ARG A 43 20.74 -11.55 27.04
C ARG A 43 21.23 -12.66 26.08
N PRO A 44 22.46 -12.54 25.55
CA PRO A 44 23.03 -13.59 24.70
C PRO A 44 23.18 -14.88 25.54
N GLY A 45 22.41 -15.92 25.20
CA GLY A 45 22.40 -17.22 25.90
C GLY A 45 21.08 -17.60 26.59
N ALA A 46 20.12 -16.67 26.71
CA ALA A 46 18.79 -17.01 27.20
C ALA A 46 17.98 -17.79 26.15
N SER A 47 17.30 -18.87 26.56
CA SER A 47 16.42 -19.65 25.69
C SER A 47 15.35 -18.75 25.06
N LYS A 48 15.20 -18.89 23.74
CA LYS A 48 14.24 -18.14 22.93
C LYS A 48 12.81 -18.35 23.44
N GLU A 49 12.48 -19.58 23.82
CA GLU A 49 11.17 -19.98 24.33
C GLU A 49 10.84 -19.23 25.62
N LYS A 50 11.81 -19.13 26.54
CA LYS A 50 11.65 -18.43 27.82
C LYS A 50 11.48 -16.91 27.65
N ILE A 51 12.17 -16.32 26.67
CA ILE A 51 12.01 -14.90 26.31
C ILE A 51 10.60 -14.65 25.73
N LEU A 52 10.15 -15.52 24.82
CA LEU A 52 8.82 -15.41 24.19
C LEU A 52 7.69 -15.58 25.20
N GLU A 53 7.85 -16.49 26.16
CA GLU A 53 6.92 -16.74 27.26
C GLU A 53 6.78 -15.51 28.16
N VAL A 54 7.90 -14.95 28.63
CA VAL A 54 7.92 -13.76 29.49
C VAL A 54 7.32 -12.55 28.78
N LEU A 55 7.66 -12.34 27.51
CA LEU A 55 7.16 -11.20 26.74
C LEU A 55 5.73 -11.40 26.23
N ARG A 56 5.13 -12.59 26.41
CA ARG A 56 3.84 -13.01 25.82
C ARG A 56 3.71 -12.66 24.33
N THR A 57 4.84 -12.52 23.66
CA THR A 57 4.91 -12.01 22.29
C THR A 57 4.95 -13.23 21.40
N ARG A 58 3.80 -13.59 20.82
CA ARG A 58 3.79 -14.63 19.79
C ARG A 58 4.50 -14.09 18.55
N ASP A 59 5.45 -14.87 18.03
CA ASP A 59 6.02 -14.64 16.70
C ASP A 59 4.88 -14.42 15.71
N ARG A 60 5.02 -13.47 14.79
CA ARG A 60 4.02 -13.24 13.74
C ARG A 60 4.66 -13.41 12.39
N ILE A 61 3.97 -14.10 11.49
CA ILE A 61 4.37 -14.08 10.10
C ILE A 61 3.91 -12.76 9.49
N ALA A 62 4.87 -12.04 8.93
CA ALA A 62 4.66 -10.77 8.28
C ALA A 62 5.08 -10.88 6.81
N LEU A 63 4.30 -10.23 5.95
CA LEU A 63 4.69 -10.02 4.57
C LEU A 63 5.77 -8.93 4.52
N ASP A 64 6.98 -9.30 4.11
CA ASP A 64 8.01 -8.34 3.77
C ASP A 64 7.81 -7.85 2.33
N VAL A 65 7.78 -6.52 2.21
CA VAL A 65 7.64 -5.79 0.95
C VAL A 65 9.00 -5.54 0.30
N GLY A 66 10.08 -5.64 1.08
CA GLY A 66 11.45 -5.32 0.68
C GLY A 66 11.78 -3.84 0.85
N ARG A 67 13.08 -3.56 1.09
CA ARG A 67 13.59 -2.21 1.43
C ARG A 67 13.32 -1.13 0.39
N ARG A 68 13.14 -1.52 -0.88
CA ARG A 68 12.93 -0.60 -2.02
C ARG A 68 11.48 -0.58 -2.53
N ALA A 69 10.53 -1.18 -1.81
CA ALA A 69 9.15 -1.30 -2.27
C ALA A 69 8.45 0.04 -2.55
N TYR A 70 8.82 1.07 -1.79
CA TYR A 70 8.23 2.41 -1.86
C TYR A 70 9.11 3.42 -2.59
N ALA A 71 10.18 2.98 -3.26
CA ALA A 71 11.07 3.90 -3.99
C ALA A 71 10.27 4.61 -5.10
N GLY A 72 10.37 5.95 -5.17
CA GLY A 72 9.62 6.75 -6.16
C GLY A 72 8.12 6.91 -5.85
N VAL A 73 7.61 6.33 -4.75
CA VAL A 73 6.22 6.52 -4.32
C VAL A 73 6.14 7.68 -3.33
N PRO A 74 5.36 8.73 -3.62
CA PRO A 74 5.20 9.86 -2.72
C PRO A 74 4.63 9.44 -1.36
N CYS A 75 4.86 10.28 -0.36
CA CYS A 75 4.15 10.22 0.91
C CYS A 75 2.96 11.19 0.86
N TRP A 76 1.93 10.93 1.66
CA TRP A 76 0.99 12.01 2.01
C TRP A 76 1.67 13.05 2.91
N HIS A 77 1.05 14.21 3.08
CA HIS A 77 1.46 15.16 4.11
C HIS A 77 0.93 14.74 5.48
N THR A 78 -0.40 14.62 5.59
CA THR A 78 -1.11 14.12 6.76
C THR A 78 -2.36 13.37 6.30
N ALA A 79 -2.86 12.45 7.11
CA ALA A 79 -4.11 11.75 6.84
C ALA A 79 -5.30 12.72 6.70
N GLU A 80 -5.34 13.76 7.54
CA GLU A 80 -6.37 14.79 7.51
C GLU A 80 -6.36 15.59 6.21
N ARG A 81 -5.20 16.11 5.79
CA ARG A 81 -5.09 16.84 4.52
C ARG A 81 -5.44 15.96 3.34
N TRP A 82 -5.00 14.70 3.37
CA TRP A 82 -5.30 13.75 2.31
C TRP A 82 -6.81 13.52 2.15
N LEU A 83 -7.55 13.37 3.25
CA LEU A 83 -9.00 13.15 3.22
C LEU A 83 -9.78 14.42 2.89
N THR A 84 -9.42 15.55 3.52
CA THR A 84 -10.17 16.81 3.42
C THR A 84 -9.93 17.53 2.10
N TRP A 85 -8.74 17.38 1.51
CA TRP A 85 -8.36 18.09 0.28
C TRP A 85 -8.06 17.13 -0.86
N ASP A 86 -7.05 16.28 -0.74
CA ASP A 86 -6.53 15.53 -1.90
C ASP A 86 -7.60 14.62 -2.51
N VAL A 87 -8.33 13.86 -1.68
CA VAL A 87 -9.41 12.98 -2.14
C VAL A 87 -10.55 13.77 -2.79
N GLN A 88 -10.98 14.86 -2.17
CA GLN A 88 -12.10 15.69 -2.64
C GLN A 88 -11.76 16.34 -3.99
N VAL A 89 -10.59 16.98 -4.07
CA VAL A 89 -10.11 17.68 -5.26
C VAL A 89 -9.89 16.71 -6.41
N ALA A 90 -9.19 15.60 -6.17
CA ALA A 90 -8.94 14.61 -7.23
C ALA A 90 -10.25 14.02 -7.78
N TYR A 91 -11.21 13.71 -6.90
CA TYR A 91 -12.50 13.21 -7.32
C TYR A 91 -13.24 14.24 -8.17
N ALA A 92 -13.35 15.49 -7.72
CA ALA A 92 -14.02 16.55 -8.45
C ALA A 92 -13.40 16.79 -9.84
N LEU A 93 -12.07 16.71 -9.95
CA LEU A 93 -11.36 16.99 -11.20
C LEU A 93 -11.31 15.82 -12.18
N HIS A 94 -11.31 14.58 -11.69
CA HIS A 94 -10.91 13.42 -12.51
C HIS A 94 -11.88 12.24 -12.49
N TYR A 95 -12.86 12.21 -11.57
CA TYR A 95 -13.73 11.06 -11.43
C TYR A 95 -14.48 10.73 -12.73
N ASP A 96 -15.06 11.73 -13.39
CA ASP A 96 -15.80 11.51 -14.64
C ASP A 96 -14.96 10.91 -15.77
N ARG A 97 -13.67 11.25 -15.82
CA ARG A 97 -12.73 10.69 -16.81
C ARG A 97 -12.40 9.23 -16.52
N ILE A 98 -12.29 8.84 -15.25
CA ILE A 98 -11.88 7.46 -14.87
C ILE A 98 -13.06 6.49 -14.72
N ARG A 99 -14.31 6.98 -14.66
CA ARG A 99 -15.52 6.15 -14.51
C ARG A 99 -15.56 4.96 -15.48
N PRO A 100 -15.33 5.13 -16.80
CA PRO A 100 -15.35 4.00 -17.73
C PRO A 100 -14.31 2.91 -17.40
N LEU A 101 -13.14 3.30 -16.88
CA LEU A 101 -12.02 2.39 -16.57
C LEU A 101 -12.31 1.49 -15.35
N ILE A 102 -13.21 1.93 -14.45
CA ILE A 102 -13.52 1.21 -13.20
C ILE A 102 -14.56 0.09 -13.43
N GLY A 103 -15.00 -0.11 -14.69
CA GLY A 103 -16.03 -1.08 -15.06
C GLY A 103 -17.45 -0.51 -14.97
N ALA A 104 -17.59 0.82 -15.07
CA ALA A 104 -18.85 1.45 -15.43
C ALA A 104 -19.05 1.28 -16.94
N HIS A 105 -19.43 0.08 -17.37
CA HIS A 105 -19.77 -0.18 -18.76
C HIS A 105 -21.21 0.29 -18.99
N GLY A 106 -21.35 1.46 -19.62
CA GLY A 106 -22.62 2.02 -20.05
C GLY A 106 -23.16 3.16 -19.18
N THR A 107 -24.17 3.84 -19.71
CA THR A 107 -24.95 4.96 -19.11
C THR A 107 -25.60 4.65 -17.75
N SER A 108 -25.43 3.44 -17.20
CA SER A 108 -26.01 3.02 -15.94
C SER A 108 -25.18 3.50 -14.74
N ARG A 109 -25.73 4.50 -14.02
CA ARG A 109 -25.20 5.03 -12.75
C ARG A 109 -25.08 3.99 -11.61
N LYS A 110 -25.59 2.77 -11.80
CA LYS A 110 -25.58 1.69 -10.80
C LYS A 110 -24.17 1.24 -10.41
N SER A 111 -23.17 1.58 -11.21
CA SER A 111 -21.76 1.24 -11.01
C SER A 111 -20.92 2.36 -10.40
N ASP A 112 -21.48 3.56 -10.26
CA ASP A 112 -20.77 4.72 -9.71
C ASP A 112 -20.50 4.57 -8.21
N ILE A 113 -19.56 5.37 -7.71
CA ILE A 113 -19.29 5.55 -6.28
C ILE A 113 -19.52 7.02 -5.95
N ALA A 114 -20.34 7.30 -4.95
CA ALA A 114 -20.52 8.67 -4.49
C ALA A 114 -19.26 9.15 -3.73
N LEU A 115 -18.96 10.44 -3.80
CA LEU A 115 -17.85 11.07 -3.08
C LEU A 115 -17.86 10.76 -1.58
N LYS A 116 -19.02 10.89 -0.93
CA LYS A 116 -19.20 10.53 0.50
C LYS A 116 -18.81 9.08 0.81
N THR A 117 -19.13 8.15 -0.10
CA THR A 117 -18.76 6.74 0.03
C THR A 117 -17.26 6.54 -0.13
N LEU A 118 -16.65 7.20 -1.12
CA LEU A 118 -15.21 7.16 -1.35
C LEU A 118 -14.44 7.70 -0.13
N VAL A 119 -14.83 8.88 0.39
CA VAL A 119 -14.20 9.51 1.57
C VAL A 119 -14.32 8.62 2.80
N LYS A 120 -15.49 8.02 3.06
CA LYS A 120 -15.67 7.11 4.22
C LYS A 120 -14.76 5.88 4.13
N ILE A 121 -14.61 5.29 2.94
CA ILE A 121 -13.72 4.14 2.72
C ILE A 121 -12.25 4.57 2.79
N ALA A 122 -11.89 5.73 2.22
CA ALA A 122 -10.55 6.30 2.30
C ALA A 122 -10.15 6.56 3.76
N ALA A 123 -11.05 7.11 4.58
CA ALA A 123 -10.81 7.35 6.00
C ALA A 123 -10.52 6.04 6.76
N ALA A 124 -11.33 4.99 6.51
CA ALA A 124 -11.08 3.68 7.09
C ALA A 124 -9.71 3.09 6.67
N HIS A 125 -9.27 3.37 5.44
CA HIS A 125 -7.93 3.00 4.97
C HIS A 125 -6.81 3.80 5.64
N ALA A 126 -6.99 5.11 5.83
CA ALA A 126 -6.01 6.00 6.41
C ALA A 126 -5.63 5.58 7.85
N VAL A 127 -6.58 5.08 8.64
CA VAL A 127 -6.35 4.55 10.00
C VAL A 127 -5.35 3.39 10.02
N HIS A 128 -5.24 2.64 8.92
CA HIS A 128 -4.34 1.49 8.80
C HIS A 128 -3.03 1.79 8.08
N ALA A 129 -2.77 3.05 7.73
CA ALA A 129 -1.54 3.48 7.10
C ALA A 129 -0.56 4.05 8.13
N ASP A 130 0.74 4.03 7.82
CA ASP A 130 1.77 4.63 8.66
C ASP A 130 1.53 6.14 8.75
N PHE A 131 1.32 6.65 9.97
CA PHE A 131 0.89 8.02 10.24
C PHE A 131 1.69 9.08 9.46
N GLY A 132 3.03 9.03 9.53
CA GLY A 132 3.89 10.03 8.92
C GLY A 132 4.08 9.91 7.41
N THR A 133 3.66 8.83 6.77
CA THR A 133 3.98 8.59 5.34
C THR A 133 2.82 8.13 4.46
N GLY A 134 1.76 7.58 5.04
CA GLY A 134 0.64 6.99 4.31
C GLY A 134 0.95 5.62 3.71
N ARG A 135 2.16 5.10 3.98
CA ARG A 135 2.60 3.80 3.48
C ARG A 135 2.05 2.67 4.34
N ASN A 136 2.37 1.44 3.91
CA ASN A 136 2.08 0.23 4.68
C ASN A 136 0.59 0.05 5.04
N CYS A 137 -0.32 0.58 4.22
CA CYS A 137 -1.76 0.40 4.40
C CYS A 137 -2.15 -1.02 3.96
N ARG A 138 -2.47 -1.89 4.93
CA ARG A 138 -2.74 -3.33 4.70
C ARG A 138 -4.12 -3.86 5.16
N PRO A 139 -5.20 -3.06 5.21
CA PRO A 139 -6.47 -3.62 5.64
C PRO A 139 -7.03 -4.59 4.60
N THR A 140 -7.69 -5.66 5.03
CA THR A 140 -8.43 -6.54 4.13
C THR A 140 -9.69 -5.83 3.61
N VAL A 141 -10.24 -6.29 2.49
CA VAL A 141 -11.48 -5.71 1.95
C VAL A 141 -12.63 -5.95 2.93
N GLU A 142 -12.65 -7.11 3.56
CA GLU A 142 -13.63 -7.58 4.53
C GLU A 142 -13.59 -6.74 5.81
N LEU A 143 -12.39 -6.37 6.28
CA LEU A 143 -12.23 -5.49 7.44
C LEU A 143 -12.82 -4.11 7.16
N ILE A 144 -12.48 -3.51 6.01
CA ILE A 144 -13.01 -2.19 5.65
C ILE A 144 -14.51 -2.23 5.41
N ALA A 145 -15.01 -3.31 4.79
CA ALA A 145 -16.45 -3.53 4.63
C ALA A 145 -17.16 -3.54 5.99
N ARG A 146 -16.60 -4.25 6.97
CA ARG A 146 -17.13 -4.31 8.34
C ARG A 146 -17.11 -2.94 9.04
N ILE A 147 -15.98 -2.22 8.97
CA ILE A 147 -15.83 -0.90 9.60
C ILE A 147 -16.78 0.12 8.97
N THR A 148 -16.95 0.10 7.65
CA THR A 148 -17.69 1.13 6.92
C THR A 148 -19.18 0.82 6.75
N GLY A 149 -19.57 -0.45 6.91
CA GLY A 149 -20.91 -0.97 6.61
C GLY A 149 -21.18 -1.18 5.12
N TYR A 150 -20.17 -1.05 4.25
CA TYR A 150 -20.33 -1.24 2.81
C TYR A 150 -20.04 -2.68 2.38
N LYS A 151 -20.59 -3.07 1.23
CA LYS A 151 -20.32 -4.39 0.63
C LYS A 151 -18.86 -4.49 0.16
N PRO A 152 -18.21 -5.68 0.23
CA PRO A 152 -16.85 -5.89 -0.26
C PRO A 152 -16.61 -5.43 -1.70
N ARG A 153 -17.62 -5.57 -2.57
CA ARG A 153 -17.58 -5.09 -3.96
C ARG A 153 -17.43 -3.57 -4.04
N THR A 154 -18.10 -2.81 -3.18
CA THR A 154 -18.01 -1.34 -3.11
C THR A 154 -16.62 -0.93 -2.61
N VAL A 155 -16.07 -1.61 -1.61
CA VAL A 155 -14.72 -1.36 -1.10
C VAL A 155 -13.66 -1.63 -2.17
N SER A 156 -13.76 -2.76 -2.87
CA SER A 156 -12.87 -3.10 -3.97
C SER A 156 -12.91 -2.06 -5.09
N ARG A 157 -14.11 -1.56 -5.41
CA ARG A 157 -14.29 -0.49 -6.39
C ARG A 157 -13.67 0.83 -5.91
N ALA A 158 -13.89 1.22 -4.65
CA ALA A 158 -13.29 2.41 -4.05
C ALA A 158 -11.76 2.37 -4.11
N ARG A 159 -11.14 1.21 -3.83
CA ARG A 159 -9.68 1.04 -3.98
C ARG A 159 -9.22 1.28 -5.40
N LYS A 160 -9.92 0.73 -6.41
CA LYS A 160 -9.62 1.00 -7.81
C LYS A 160 -9.72 2.50 -8.12
N VAL A 161 -10.76 3.17 -7.61
CA VAL A 161 -10.95 4.62 -7.80
C VAL A 161 -9.77 5.40 -7.19
N LEU A 162 -9.38 5.12 -5.95
CA LEU A 162 -8.23 5.78 -5.31
C LEU A 162 -6.94 5.57 -6.09
N VAL A 163 -6.72 4.36 -6.61
CA VAL A 163 -5.59 4.09 -7.50
C VAL A 163 -5.74 4.94 -8.77
N HIS A 164 -6.80 4.81 -9.56
CA HIS A 164 -6.95 5.58 -10.81
C HIS A 164 -6.89 7.10 -10.65
N LEU A 165 -7.34 7.65 -9.51
CA LEU A 165 -7.22 9.08 -9.19
C LEU A 165 -5.79 9.53 -8.84
N GLY A 166 -4.85 8.59 -8.67
CA GLY A 166 -3.48 8.90 -8.27
C GLY A 166 -3.34 9.22 -6.78
N LEU A 167 -4.27 8.75 -5.95
CA LEU A 167 -4.28 8.95 -4.49
C LEU A 167 -3.73 7.74 -3.72
N ALA A 168 -3.57 6.62 -4.41
CA ALA A 168 -2.99 5.42 -3.85
C ALA A 168 -2.18 4.67 -4.91
N THR A 169 -1.12 4.00 -4.47
CA THR A 169 -0.35 3.06 -5.28
C THR A 169 -0.43 1.67 -4.64
N GLU A 170 -0.83 0.65 -5.42
CA GLU A 170 -0.73 -0.75 -4.97
C GLU A 170 0.73 -1.21 -5.07
N ILE A 171 1.35 -1.42 -3.92
CA ILE A 171 2.76 -1.80 -3.80
C ILE A 171 2.93 -3.30 -3.96
N LEU A 172 2.06 -4.08 -3.32
CA LEU A 172 1.96 -5.53 -3.49
C LEU A 172 0.51 -5.92 -3.67
N ARG A 173 0.25 -6.84 -4.59
CA ARG A 173 -1.08 -7.41 -4.75
C ARG A 173 -1.29 -8.56 -3.77
N GLY A 174 -2.44 -8.54 -3.10
CA GLY A 174 -2.85 -9.61 -2.21
C GLY A 174 -2.89 -10.97 -2.92
N ARG A 175 -2.58 -12.02 -2.16
CA ARG A 175 -2.51 -13.39 -2.68
C ARG A 175 -2.80 -14.40 -1.59
N GLN A 176 -3.15 -15.62 -1.99
CA GLN A 176 -3.20 -16.74 -1.07
C GLN A 176 -1.80 -17.05 -0.53
N ARG A 177 -1.76 -17.51 0.72
CA ARG A 177 -0.53 -18.03 1.32
C ARG A 177 -0.14 -19.34 0.64
N THR A 178 1.15 -19.55 0.44
CA THR A 178 1.67 -20.86 -0.01
C THR A 178 1.54 -21.89 1.11
N LEU A 179 1.70 -23.18 0.79
CA LEU A 179 1.68 -24.24 1.81
C LEU A 179 2.71 -23.98 2.92
N GLY A 180 3.95 -23.64 2.55
CA GLY A 180 5.00 -23.32 3.53
C GLY A 180 4.64 -22.13 4.42
N GLU A 181 4.03 -21.09 3.85
CA GLU A 181 3.55 -19.94 4.61
C GLU A 181 2.41 -20.30 5.56
N ARG A 182 1.50 -21.19 5.15
CA ARG A 182 0.40 -21.68 5.99
C ARG A 182 0.90 -22.54 7.14
N LEU A 183 1.80 -23.49 6.87
CA LEU A 183 2.43 -24.32 7.91
C LEU A 183 3.21 -23.46 8.91
N ALA A 184 3.92 -22.45 8.43
CA ALA A 184 4.58 -21.48 9.30
C ALA A 184 3.56 -20.66 10.11
N SER A 185 2.44 -20.25 9.51
CA SER A 185 1.41 -19.45 10.19
C SER A 185 0.71 -20.27 11.28
N HIS A 186 0.43 -21.54 11.00
CA HIS A 186 -0.13 -22.48 11.95
C HIS A 186 0.77 -22.66 13.19
N ARG A 187 2.09 -22.74 13.00
CA ARG A 187 3.06 -22.81 14.12
C ARG A 187 2.99 -21.62 15.06
N VAL A 188 2.51 -20.46 14.61
CA VAL A 188 2.33 -19.26 15.42
C VAL A 188 0.87 -18.96 15.77
N GLY A 189 -0.04 -19.90 15.51
CA GLY A 189 -1.47 -19.78 15.80
C GLY A 189 -2.23 -18.82 14.89
N ASP A 190 -1.71 -18.50 13.71
CA ASP A 190 -2.38 -17.66 12.71
C ASP A 190 -3.07 -18.53 11.64
N SER A 191 -4.41 -18.42 11.59
CA SER A 191 -5.27 -19.14 10.64
C SER A 191 -5.60 -18.35 9.37
N SER A 192 -4.95 -17.20 9.15
CA SER A 192 -5.21 -16.37 7.97
C SER A 192 -4.87 -17.11 6.68
N GLN A 193 -5.78 -17.09 5.71
CA GLN A 193 -5.67 -17.85 4.46
C GLN A 193 -4.74 -17.19 3.43
N GLY A 194 -4.62 -15.86 3.49
CA GLY A 194 -3.95 -15.06 2.48
C GLY A 194 -3.35 -13.75 3.01
N TRP A 195 -2.58 -13.11 2.15
CA TRP A 195 -2.01 -11.79 2.34
C TRP A 195 -2.92 -10.73 1.71
N ALA A 196 -3.18 -9.66 2.45
CA ALA A 196 -3.85 -8.48 1.92
C ALA A 196 -2.93 -7.72 0.95
N SER A 197 -3.53 -6.99 0.00
CA SER A 197 -2.79 -6.00 -0.79
C SER A 197 -2.17 -4.94 0.12
N VAL A 198 -0.99 -4.46 -0.25
CA VAL A 198 -0.28 -3.37 0.43
C VAL A 198 -0.39 -2.13 -0.42
N TYR A 199 -0.91 -1.05 0.17
CA TYR A 199 -1.03 0.25 -0.49
C TYR A 199 -0.11 1.29 0.15
N ALA A 200 0.28 2.26 -0.66
CA ALA A 200 0.78 3.55 -0.21
C ALA A 200 -0.26 4.61 -0.59
N LEU A 201 -0.81 5.27 0.42
CA LEU A 201 -1.72 6.41 0.28
C LEU A 201 -0.88 7.68 0.20
N HIS A 202 -1.16 8.51 -0.81
CA HIS A 202 -0.39 9.71 -1.05
C HIS A 202 -1.26 10.78 -1.68
N GLY A 203 -0.85 12.04 -1.57
CA GLY A 203 -1.50 13.14 -2.27
C GLY A 203 -1.37 12.99 -3.78
N VAL A 204 -2.22 13.70 -4.52
CA VAL A 204 -2.00 13.89 -5.95
C VAL A 204 -0.69 14.66 -6.08
N GLN A 205 0.31 14.06 -6.73
CA GLN A 205 1.48 14.82 -7.15
C GLN A 205 0.97 15.88 -8.13
N VAL A 206 0.81 17.11 -7.67
CA VAL A 206 0.82 18.26 -8.56
C VAL A 206 2.20 18.21 -9.18
N VAL A 207 2.27 17.75 -10.44
CA VAL A 207 3.49 17.82 -11.22
C VAL A 207 3.82 19.31 -11.30
N ASP A 208 4.76 19.76 -10.48
CA ASP A 208 5.38 21.06 -10.67
C ASP A 208 6.14 20.97 -11.99
N LYS A 209 5.49 21.35 -13.09
CA LYS A 209 6.02 21.24 -14.46
C LYS A 209 7.34 22.00 -14.65
N ARG A 210 7.74 22.85 -13.68
CA ARG A 210 8.98 23.63 -13.70
C ARG A 210 10.19 22.87 -13.17
N ARG A 211 9.98 21.88 -12.30
CA ARG A 211 11.04 20.97 -11.84
C ARG A 211 10.86 19.69 -12.65
N GLY A 212 11.87 19.19 -13.34
CA GLY A 212 11.82 18.03 -14.25
C GLY A 212 11.40 16.66 -13.64
N HIS A 213 10.53 16.65 -12.62
CA HIS A 213 9.93 15.48 -12.00
C HIS A 213 8.54 15.22 -12.61
N THR A 214 8.54 14.73 -13.85
CA THR A 214 7.33 14.45 -14.64
C THR A 214 6.63 13.14 -14.25
N GLN A 215 7.11 12.41 -13.23
CA GLN A 215 6.53 11.12 -12.88
C GLN A 215 5.29 11.32 -11.99
N ALA A 216 4.15 11.51 -12.64
CA ALA A 216 2.84 11.25 -12.05
C ALA A 216 2.82 9.87 -11.38
N ALA A 217 1.89 9.66 -10.45
CA ALA A 217 1.73 8.39 -9.74
C ALA A 217 1.90 7.20 -10.71
N PRO A 218 2.76 6.22 -10.39
CA PRO A 218 3.40 5.35 -11.39
C PRO A 218 2.45 4.49 -12.25
N HIS A 219 1.16 4.43 -11.91
CA HIS A 219 0.10 3.73 -12.64
C HIS A 219 -0.67 4.61 -13.63
N LEU A 220 -0.41 5.92 -13.71
CA LEU A 220 -1.05 6.84 -14.68
C LEU A 220 -0.38 6.82 -16.05
N VAL A 221 0.79 6.18 -16.19
CA VAL A 221 1.39 5.94 -17.51
C VAL A 221 0.67 4.76 -18.14
N GLU A 222 -0.46 5.03 -18.78
CA GLU A 222 -0.94 4.17 -19.86
C GLU A 222 0.22 4.03 -20.85
N ARG A 223 0.92 2.89 -20.85
CA ARG A 223 1.75 2.51 -21.99
C ARG A 223 0.79 2.26 -23.14
N PRO A 224 0.80 3.06 -24.22
CA PRO A 224 0.15 2.65 -25.45
C PRO A 224 0.84 1.36 -25.90
N LEU A 225 0.06 0.36 -26.27
CA LEU A 225 0.58 -0.79 -27.00
C LEU A 225 1.12 -0.26 -28.34
N GLY A 226 2.43 -0.36 -28.54
CA GLY A 226 3.09 -0.02 -29.79
C GLY A 226 4.39 -0.79 -29.92
N ARG A 227 4.43 -1.72 -30.87
CA ARG A 227 5.61 -2.40 -31.39
C ARG A 227 6.66 -1.37 -31.84
N THR A 228 7.93 -1.72 -31.65
CA THR A 228 8.97 -1.85 -32.69
C THR A 228 10.03 -2.79 -32.16
#